data_AF-A0A962V076-F1
#
_entry.id   AF-A0A962V076-F1
#
_cell.length_a   1.000
_cell.length_b   1.000
_cell.length_c   1.000
_cell.angle_alpha   90.00
_cell.angle_beta   90.00
_cell.angle_gamma   90.00
#
_symmetry.space_group_name_H-M   'P 1'
#
loop_
_entity.id
_entity.type
_entity.pdbx_description
1 polymer ?
#
loop_
_entity_poly.entity_id
_entity_poly.type
_entity_poly.pdbx_seq_one_letter_code
_entity_poly.pdbx_strand_id
1 'polypeptide(L)'
;MAFDAADAMREQAELERVATLRQLISELGRVLEAIAKITNPGLQPRHWQTLLLSLTELLNGEFRQQIDSAIADERAEAAAVAERSRKLTQWLMLSAAGAAAGAVLLTLLVGLLLLRGVKRPIDTLLAGIDRLAGGDFQHKIRLLSPQEFARLAAGCNHMSTQLQRQRQALLDAHSELERKVEERTRELHHANQRLQQLDQTRRQFFADISHELRTPLTALRGEAEVSLRG
;
A
#
# COMPACT_ATOMS: atom_id res chain seq x y z
N MET A 1 -25.47 35.83 23.78
CA MET A 1 -26.75 36.48 24.16
C MET A 1 -27.63 35.62 25.06
N ALA A 2 -27.81 34.31 24.84
CA ALA A 2 -28.59 33.46 25.77
C ALA A 2 -27.88 33.12 27.11
N PHE A 3 -26.56 33.33 27.20
CA PHE A 3 -25.76 33.07 28.39
C PHE A 3 -25.90 34.19 29.45
N ASP A 4 -26.01 35.46 29.02
CA ASP A 4 -26.20 36.62 29.91
C ASP A 4 -27.54 36.60 30.66
N ALA A 5 -28.63 36.20 29.99
CA ALA A 5 -29.95 36.21 30.60
C ALA A 5 -30.10 35.15 31.71
N ALA A 6 -29.44 34.00 31.57
CA ALA A 6 -29.47 32.95 32.57
C ALA A 6 -28.64 33.31 33.82
N ASP A 7 -27.49 33.96 33.63
CA ASP A 7 -26.66 34.40 34.75
C ASP A 7 -27.29 35.60 35.50
N ALA A 8 -27.93 36.52 34.79
CA ALA A 8 -28.67 37.62 35.42
C ALA A 8 -29.85 37.12 36.27
N MET A 9 -30.58 36.09 35.82
CA MET A 9 -31.67 35.49 36.61
C MET A 9 -31.17 34.74 37.84
N ARG A 10 -29.96 34.14 37.78
CA ARG A 10 -29.32 33.49 38.93
C ARG A 10 -28.91 34.51 39.99
N GLU A 11 -28.28 35.59 39.56
CA GLU A 11 -27.85 36.66 40.45
C GLU A 11 -29.05 37.28 41.18
N GLN A 12 -30.18 37.45 40.48
CA GLN A 12 -31.42 37.93 41.08
C GLN A 12 -32.02 36.94 42.10
N ALA A 13 -32.00 35.64 41.81
CA ALA A 13 -32.49 34.62 42.74
C ALA A 13 -31.63 34.48 44.00
N GLU A 14 -30.30 34.62 43.89
CA GLU A 14 -29.41 34.65 45.06
C GLU A 14 -29.68 35.88 45.94
N LEU A 15 -29.88 37.05 45.34
CA LEU A 15 -30.20 38.27 46.06
C LEU A 15 -31.53 38.17 46.81
N GLU A 16 -32.55 37.56 46.22
CA GLU A 16 -33.84 37.31 46.89
C GLU A 16 -33.69 36.37 48.09
N ARG A 17 -32.92 35.28 47.97
CA ARG A 17 -32.64 34.36 49.09
C ARG A 17 -31.92 35.06 50.25
N VAL A 18 -30.93 35.88 49.94
CA VAL A 18 -30.19 36.68 50.94
C VAL A 18 -31.13 37.68 51.63
N ALA A 19 -32.03 38.31 50.89
CA ALA A 19 -33.03 39.22 51.45
C ALA A 19 -33.99 38.51 52.41
N THR A 20 -34.50 37.33 52.04
CA THR A 20 -35.38 36.53 52.90
C THR A 20 -34.67 36.01 54.15
N LEU A 21 -33.42 35.55 54.04
CA LEU A 21 -32.60 35.16 55.19
C LEU A 21 -32.41 36.32 56.17
N ARG A 22 -32.15 37.53 55.65
CA ARG A 22 -32.01 38.74 56.46
C ARG A 22 -33.32 39.09 57.17
N GLN A 23 -34.46 38.88 56.52
CA GLN A 23 -35.78 39.08 57.12
C GLN A 23 -36.04 38.07 58.26
N LEU A 24 -35.74 36.78 58.05
CA LEU A 24 -35.83 35.75 59.08
C LEU A 24 -34.97 36.06 60.31
N ILE A 25 -33.72 36.50 60.10
CA ILE A 25 -32.82 36.91 61.19
C ILE A 25 -33.38 38.11 61.94
N SER A 26 -34.00 39.07 61.24
CA SER A 26 -34.65 40.23 61.87
C SER A 26 -35.86 39.83 62.71
N GLU A 27 -36.71 38.91 62.22
CA GLU A 27 -37.86 38.39 62.96
C GLU A 27 -37.41 37.62 64.21
N LEU A 28 -36.36 36.79 64.08
CA LEU A 28 -35.77 36.08 65.21
C LEU A 28 -35.23 37.06 66.27
N GLY A 29 -34.57 38.13 65.82
CA GLY A 29 -34.09 39.21 66.69
C GLY A 29 -35.22 39.93 67.44
N ARG A 30 -36.35 40.18 66.78
CA ARG A 30 -37.53 40.80 67.42
C ARG A 30 -38.17 39.88 68.47
N VAL A 31 -38.25 38.58 68.19
CA VAL A 31 -38.73 37.58 69.17
C VAL A 31 -37.78 37.52 70.37
N LEU A 32 -36.46 37.51 70.15
CA LEU A 32 -35.45 37.57 71.21
C LEU A 32 -35.50 38.85 72.03
N GLU A 33 -35.75 40.00 71.41
CA GLU A 33 -35.88 41.28 72.10
C GLU A 33 -37.18 41.36 72.92
N ALA A 34 -38.26 40.75 72.43
CA ALA A 34 -39.50 40.58 73.19
C ALA A 34 -39.28 39.69 74.43
N ILE A 35 -38.46 38.64 74.33
CA ILE A 35 -38.02 37.82 75.48
C ILE A 35 -37.22 38.65 76.48
N ALA A 36 -36.25 39.45 76.01
CA ALA A 36 -35.40 40.28 76.88
C ALA A 36 -36.23 41.27 77.71
N LYS A 37 -37.31 41.83 77.15
CA LYS A 37 -38.24 42.74 77.84
C LYS A 37 -39.16 42.05 78.87
N ILE A 38 -39.36 40.74 78.75
CA ILE A 38 -40.25 39.95 79.62
C ILE A 38 -39.49 39.33 80.81
N THR A 39 -38.15 39.41 80.86
CA THR A 39 -37.31 38.84 81.94
C THR A 39 -37.41 39.64 83.26
N ASN A 40 -38.60 39.64 83.86
CA ASN A 40 -38.91 39.96 85.26
C ASN A 40 -39.11 38.60 85.98
N PRO A 41 -38.64 38.36 87.22
CA PRO A 41 -38.39 37.00 87.73
C PRO A 41 -39.65 36.24 88.22
N GLY A 42 -40.76 36.26 87.48
CA GLY A 42 -42.04 35.70 87.90
C GLY A 42 -42.88 34.98 86.83
N LEU A 43 -42.30 34.47 85.74
CA LEU A 43 -43.11 33.87 84.67
C LEU A 43 -43.57 32.44 84.93
N GLN A 44 -44.88 32.21 84.76
CA GLN A 44 -45.47 30.87 84.75
C GLN A 44 -44.94 30.01 83.57
N PRO A 45 -44.75 28.68 83.76
CA PRO A 45 -44.18 27.77 82.77
C PRO A 45 -44.88 27.72 81.40
N ARG A 46 -46.15 28.13 81.32
CA ARG A 46 -46.95 28.08 80.08
C ARG A 46 -46.48 29.07 79.01
N HIS A 47 -45.92 30.22 79.40
CA HIS A 47 -45.43 31.22 78.44
C HIS A 47 -44.17 30.74 77.71
N TRP A 48 -43.32 29.95 78.37
CA TRP A 48 -42.16 29.32 77.73
C TRP A 48 -42.57 28.27 76.69
N GLN A 49 -43.66 27.54 76.92
CA GLN A 49 -44.16 26.55 75.97
C GLN A 49 -44.69 27.20 74.69
N THR A 50 -45.50 28.26 74.80
CA THR A 50 -46.01 28.99 73.62
C THR A 50 -44.88 29.57 72.79
N LEU A 51 -43.84 30.07 73.45
CA LEU A 51 -42.70 30.67 72.78
C LEU A 51 -41.79 29.64 72.10
N LEU A 52 -41.54 28.52 72.78
CA LEU A 52 -40.83 27.38 72.17
C LEU A 52 -41.62 26.84 70.98
N LEU A 53 -42.95 26.75 71.08
CA LEU A 53 -43.81 26.35 69.96
C LEU A 53 -43.70 27.33 68.79
N SER A 54 -43.80 28.66 69.01
CA SER A 54 -43.69 29.65 67.93
C SER A 54 -42.31 29.70 67.27
N LEU A 55 -41.23 29.56 68.05
CA LEU A 55 -39.87 29.48 67.49
C LEU A 55 -39.67 28.19 66.71
N THR A 56 -40.21 27.08 67.20
CA THR A 56 -40.14 25.78 66.51
C THR A 56 -40.98 25.80 65.24
N GLU A 57 -42.14 26.45 65.22
CA GLU A 57 -43.00 26.65 64.03
C GLU A 57 -42.27 27.50 62.97
N LEU A 58 -41.64 28.60 63.38
CA LEU A 58 -40.90 29.50 62.50
C LEU A 58 -39.64 28.83 61.93
N LEU A 59 -38.88 28.10 62.75
CA LEU A 59 -37.72 27.32 62.32
C LEU A 59 -38.10 26.11 61.45
N ASN A 60 -39.22 25.45 61.73
CA ASN A 60 -39.62 24.26 60.97
C ASN A 60 -40.36 24.57 59.67
N GLY A 61 -41.07 25.69 59.58
CA GLY A 61 -41.82 26.05 58.38
C GLY A 61 -40.94 26.75 57.36
N GLU A 62 -40.54 27.98 57.68
CA GLU A 62 -39.95 28.89 56.70
C GLU A 62 -38.48 28.59 56.41
N PHE A 63 -37.68 28.32 57.46
CA PHE A 63 -36.27 27.98 57.29
C PHE A 63 -36.06 26.61 56.63
N ARG A 64 -36.86 25.60 57.01
CA ARG A 64 -36.79 24.28 56.39
C ARG A 64 -37.19 24.31 54.91
N GLN A 65 -38.24 25.05 54.57
CA GLN A 65 -38.68 25.24 53.18
C GLN A 65 -37.59 25.90 52.32
N GLN A 66 -36.88 26.88 52.85
CA GLN A 66 -35.75 27.55 52.17
C GLN A 66 -34.54 26.61 51.97
N ILE A 67 -34.25 25.75 52.96
CA ILE A 67 -33.20 24.73 52.82
C ILE A 67 -33.59 23.72 51.74
N ASP A 68 -34.82 23.22 51.77
CA ASP A 68 -35.28 22.19 50.83
C ASP A 68 -35.32 22.74 49.39
N SER A 69 -35.72 24.00 49.18
CA SER A 69 -35.66 24.64 47.86
C SER A 69 -34.24 24.90 47.40
N ALA A 70 -33.35 25.39 48.27
CA ALA A 70 -31.94 25.60 47.93
C ALA A 70 -31.24 24.29 47.54
N ILE A 71 -31.49 23.21 48.27
CA ILE A 71 -30.96 21.87 47.95
C ILE A 71 -31.56 21.34 46.63
N ALA A 72 -32.85 21.54 46.39
CA ALA A 72 -33.51 21.12 45.16
C ALA A 72 -32.92 21.85 43.93
N ASP A 73 -32.69 23.16 44.05
CA ASP A 73 -32.10 23.99 43.00
C ASP A 73 -30.64 23.58 42.73
N GLU A 74 -29.82 23.40 43.78
CA GLU A 74 -28.43 22.94 43.63
C GLU A 74 -28.35 21.55 42.96
N ARG A 75 -29.25 20.63 43.31
CA ARG A 75 -29.35 19.31 42.66
C ARG A 75 -29.77 19.41 41.20
N ALA A 76 -30.70 20.31 40.86
CA ALA A 76 -31.15 20.54 39.49
C ALA A 76 -30.02 21.12 38.63
N GLU A 77 -29.22 22.04 39.17
CA GLU A 77 -28.03 22.57 38.50
C GLU A 77 -26.97 21.50 38.29
N ALA A 78 -26.67 20.71 39.33
CA ALA A 78 -25.72 19.59 39.24
C ALA A 78 -26.16 18.58 38.16
N ALA A 79 -27.45 18.26 38.07
CA ALA A 79 -27.99 17.38 37.04
C ALA A 79 -27.87 17.98 35.62
N ALA A 80 -28.15 19.28 35.47
CA ALA A 80 -28.04 19.96 34.18
C ALA A 80 -26.58 20.02 33.67
N VAL A 81 -25.62 20.27 34.57
CA VAL A 81 -24.18 20.24 34.25
C VAL A 81 -23.74 18.83 33.86
N ALA A 82 -24.17 17.81 34.60
CA ALA A 82 -23.85 16.42 34.29
C ALA A 82 -24.40 16.00 32.91
N GLU A 83 -25.61 16.43 32.55
CA GLU A 83 -26.20 16.12 31.25
C GLU A 83 -25.48 16.81 30.09
N ARG A 84 -25.11 18.10 30.25
CA ARG A 84 -24.30 18.83 29.26
C ARG A 84 -22.93 18.16 29.05
N SER A 85 -22.27 17.75 30.13
CA SER A 85 -21.00 17.03 30.08
C SER A 85 -21.12 15.69 29.35
N ARG A 86 -22.20 14.92 29.60
CA ARG A 86 -22.48 13.66 28.89
C ARG A 86 -22.69 13.86 27.39
N LYS A 87 -23.48 14.87 26.98
CA LYS A 87 -23.70 15.17 25.55
C LYS A 87 -22.41 15.56 24.85
N LEU A 88 -21.58 16.40 25.48
CA LEU A 88 -20.30 16.81 24.92
C LEU A 88 -19.35 15.63 24.76
N THR A 89 -19.19 14.81 25.80
CA THR A 89 -18.33 13.62 25.75
C THR A 89 -18.81 12.60 24.72
N GLN A 90 -20.12 12.35 24.61
CA GLN A 90 -20.68 11.48 23.57
C GLN A 90 -20.39 12.00 22.15
N TRP A 91 -20.57 13.30 21.90
CA TRP A 91 -20.28 13.88 20.59
C TRP A 91 -18.79 13.84 20.25
N LEU A 92 -17.91 14.08 21.23
CA LEU A 92 -16.47 13.90 21.07
C LEU A 92 -16.10 12.44 20.75
N MET A 93 -16.73 11.46 21.41
CA MET A 93 -16.49 10.04 21.12
C MET A 93 -16.93 9.65 19.71
N LEU A 94 -18.10 10.11 19.25
CA LEU A 94 -18.59 9.81 17.90
C LEU A 94 -17.72 10.45 16.81
N SER A 95 -17.30 11.70 17.01
CA SER A 95 -16.40 12.36 16.06
C SER A 95 -15.01 11.70 16.03
N ALA A 96 -14.47 11.30 17.18
CA ALA A 96 -13.22 10.54 17.25
C ALA A 96 -13.34 9.16 16.57
N ALA A 97 -14.43 8.43 16.81
CA ALA A 97 -14.69 7.15 16.16
C ALA A 97 -14.83 7.30 14.63
N GLY A 98 -15.53 8.34 14.17
CA GLY A 98 -15.65 8.68 12.75
C GLY A 98 -14.30 9.02 12.12
N ALA A 99 -13.47 9.82 12.80
CA ALA A 99 -12.12 10.14 12.33
C ALA A 99 -11.23 8.89 12.23
N ALA A 100 -11.27 8.01 13.23
CA ALA A 100 -10.52 6.75 13.21
C ALA A 100 -10.97 5.83 12.07
N ALA A 101 -12.29 5.66 11.88
CA ALA A 101 -12.83 4.89 10.77
C ALA A 101 -12.43 5.49 9.41
N GLY A 102 -12.50 6.82 9.29
CA GLY A 102 -12.06 7.54 8.09
C GLY A 102 -10.58 7.32 7.78
N ALA A 103 -9.71 7.34 8.79
CA ALA A 103 -8.29 7.06 8.61
C ALA A 103 -8.04 5.64 8.08
N VAL A 104 -8.71 4.63 8.65
CA VAL A 104 -8.61 3.22 8.18
C VAL A 104 -9.10 3.09 6.73
N LEU A 105 -10.24 3.70 6.40
CA LEU A 105 -10.78 3.70 5.04
C LEU A 105 -9.84 4.38 4.06
N LEU A 106 -9.21 5.48 4.45
CA LEU A 106 -8.23 6.17 3.63
C LEU A 106 -6.99 5.30 3.38
N THR A 107 -6.46 4.64 4.41
CA THR A 107 -5.35 3.70 4.25
C THR A 107 -5.69 2.56 3.29
N LEU A 108 -6.89 1.97 3.43
CA LEU A 108 -7.36 0.93 2.53
C LEU A 108 -7.51 1.43 1.09
N LEU A 109 -8.10 2.63 0.91
CA LEU A 109 -8.26 3.26 -0.39
C LEU A 109 -6.91 3.49 -1.07
N VAL A 110 -5.95 4.11 -0.36
CA VAL A 110 -4.60 4.35 -0.88
C VAL A 110 -3.91 3.03 -1.21
N GLY A 111 -4.01 2.02 -0.34
CA GLY A 111 -3.48 0.69 -0.60
C GLY A 111 -4.03 0.05 -1.87
N LEU A 112 -5.35 0.15 -2.10
CA LEU A 112 -6.00 -0.33 -3.32
C LEU A 112 -5.57 0.43 -4.57
N LEU A 113 -5.42 1.76 -4.46
CA LEU A 113 -4.93 2.60 -5.54
C LEU A 113 -3.48 2.26 -5.91
N LEU A 114 -2.59 2.06 -4.94
CA LEU A 114 -1.20 1.65 -5.19
C LEU A 114 -1.13 0.24 -5.80
N LEU A 115 -1.94 -0.70 -5.30
CA LEU A 115 -1.97 -2.06 -5.82
C LEU A 115 -2.39 -2.08 -7.30
N ARG A 116 -3.41 -1.29 -7.66
CA ARG A 116 -3.92 -1.20 -9.03
C ARG A 116 -3.06 -0.33 -9.94
N GLY A 117 -2.55 0.79 -9.44
CA GLY A 117 -1.84 1.80 -10.23
C GLY A 117 -0.34 1.51 -10.40
N VAL A 118 0.27 0.75 -9.48
CA VAL A 118 1.73 0.53 -9.47
C VAL A 118 2.08 -0.95 -9.49
N LYS A 119 1.63 -1.71 -8.48
CA LYS A 119 2.07 -3.10 -8.32
C LYS A 119 1.64 -4.00 -9.48
N ARG A 120 0.35 -3.98 -9.87
CA ARG A 120 -0.14 -4.81 -10.98
C ARG A 120 0.59 -4.57 -12.32
N PRO A 121 0.80 -3.31 -12.77
CA PRO A 121 1.61 -3.03 -13.95
C PRO A 121 3.04 -3.56 -13.86
N ILE A 122 3.70 -3.40 -12.70
CA ILE A 122 5.05 -3.90 -12.47
C ILE A 122 5.11 -5.43 -12.56
N ASP A 123 4.20 -6.14 -11.90
CA ASP A 123 4.14 -7.61 -11.94
C ASP A 123 3.92 -8.10 -13.39
N THR A 124 3.10 -7.39 -14.17
CA THR A 124 2.86 -7.70 -15.58
C THR A 124 4.11 -7.47 -16.44
N LEU A 125 4.86 -6.39 -16.18
CA LEU A 125 6.13 -6.12 -16.87
C LEU A 125 7.19 -7.16 -16.53
N LEU A 126 7.35 -7.49 -15.25
CA LEU A 126 8.32 -8.48 -14.79
C LEU A 126 8.02 -9.85 -15.41
N ALA A 127 6.78 -10.31 -15.34
CA ALA A 127 6.39 -11.58 -15.98
C ALA A 127 6.65 -11.58 -17.49
N GLY A 128 6.44 -10.44 -18.16
CA GLY A 128 6.75 -10.29 -19.58
C GLY A 128 8.25 -10.32 -19.88
N ILE A 129 9.07 -9.70 -19.04
CA ILE A 129 10.53 -9.69 -19.15
C ILE A 129 11.10 -11.09 -18.87
N ASP A 130 10.59 -11.81 -17.87
CA ASP A 130 11.04 -13.17 -17.56
C ASP A 130 10.77 -14.12 -18.73
N ARG A 131 9.61 -13.98 -19.39
CA ARG A 131 9.30 -14.74 -20.62
C ARG A 131 10.24 -14.39 -21.76
N LEU A 132 10.54 -13.10 -21.93
CA LEU A 132 11.50 -12.63 -22.93
C LEU A 132 12.91 -13.20 -22.67
N ALA A 133 13.35 -13.22 -21.42
CA ALA A 133 14.62 -13.82 -21.00
C ALA A 133 14.64 -15.34 -21.21
N GLY A 134 13.49 -16.01 -21.06
CA GLY A 134 13.28 -17.42 -21.38
C GLY A 134 13.26 -17.74 -22.89
N GLY A 135 13.35 -16.74 -23.77
CA GLY A 135 13.40 -16.91 -25.22
C GLY A 135 12.03 -16.86 -25.93
N ASP A 136 10.95 -16.54 -25.21
CA ASP A 136 9.62 -16.30 -25.80
C ASP A 136 9.53 -14.86 -26.36
N PHE A 137 10.06 -14.67 -27.56
CA PHE A 137 10.02 -13.37 -28.26
C PHE A 137 8.65 -13.05 -28.89
N GLN A 138 7.73 -14.02 -28.94
CA GLN A 138 6.40 -13.81 -29.54
C GLN A 138 5.45 -13.14 -28.56
N HIS A 139 5.63 -13.37 -27.25
CA HIS A 139 4.86 -12.71 -26.22
C HIS A 139 5.01 -11.19 -26.28
N LYS A 140 3.87 -10.47 -26.21
CA LYS A 140 3.82 -9.00 -26.17
C LYS A 140 3.25 -8.54 -24.85
N ILE A 141 4.00 -7.68 -24.16
CA ILE A 141 3.57 -7.04 -22.93
C ILE A 141 2.55 -5.96 -23.29
N ARG A 142 1.30 -6.10 -22.82
CA ARG A 142 0.20 -5.17 -23.13
C ARG A 142 -0.20 -4.40 -21.88
N LEU A 143 0.21 -3.14 -21.82
CA LEU A 143 -0.18 -2.20 -20.77
C LEU A 143 -0.74 -0.95 -21.45
N LEU A 144 -1.97 -0.57 -21.09
CA LEU A 144 -2.61 0.65 -21.59
C LEU A 144 -2.50 1.82 -20.60
N SER A 145 -2.26 1.52 -19.32
CA SER A 145 -2.18 2.50 -18.25
C SER A 145 -1.40 1.92 -17.04
N PRO A 146 -0.70 2.75 -16.26
CA PRO A 146 -0.33 4.15 -16.58
C PRO A 146 0.55 4.30 -17.84
N GLN A 147 0.60 5.49 -18.44
CA GLN A 147 1.23 5.74 -19.75
C GLN A 147 2.74 5.46 -19.72
N GLU A 148 3.39 5.70 -18.59
CA GLU A 148 4.81 5.45 -18.35
C GLU A 148 5.13 3.96 -18.49
N PHE A 149 4.29 3.09 -17.91
CA PHE A 149 4.43 1.65 -18.02
C PHE A 149 4.07 1.15 -19.43
N ALA A 150 3.10 1.78 -20.09
CA ALA A 150 2.79 1.48 -21.49
C ALA A 150 3.99 1.77 -22.41
N ARG A 151 4.70 2.89 -22.19
CA ARG A 151 5.92 3.25 -22.92
C ARG A 151 7.04 2.24 -22.66
N LEU A 152 7.21 1.80 -21.42
CA LEU A 152 8.21 0.79 -21.07
C LEU A 152 7.90 -0.56 -21.74
N ALA A 153 6.63 -0.99 -21.69
CA ALA A 153 6.16 -2.20 -22.36
C ALA A 153 6.39 -2.13 -23.88
N ALA A 154 6.14 -0.98 -24.50
CA ALA A 154 6.42 -0.77 -25.93
C ALA A 154 7.92 -0.90 -26.24
N GLY A 155 8.80 -0.37 -25.39
CA GLY A 155 10.25 -0.53 -25.51
C GLY A 155 10.69 -2.00 -25.42
N CYS A 156 10.20 -2.74 -24.41
CA CYS A 156 10.47 -4.18 -24.29
C CYS A 156 9.97 -4.97 -25.50
N ASN A 157 8.77 -4.66 -26.00
CA ASN A 157 8.21 -5.30 -27.19
C ASN A 157 9.03 -5.00 -28.45
N HIS A 158 9.60 -3.80 -28.57
CA HIS A 158 10.50 -3.44 -29.67
C HIS A 158 11.77 -4.26 -29.63
N MET A 159 12.42 -4.33 -28.47
CA MET A 159 13.64 -5.15 -28.27
C MET A 159 13.38 -6.63 -28.54
N SER A 160 12.27 -7.17 -28.04
CA SER A 160 11.81 -8.54 -28.32
C SER A 160 11.69 -8.81 -29.82
N THR A 161 11.13 -7.87 -30.57
CA THR A 161 11.01 -7.97 -32.04
C THR A 161 12.37 -7.91 -32.73
N GLN A 162 13.30 -7.07 -32.25
CA GLN A 162 14.67 -7.00 -32.79
C GLN A 162 15.43 -8.31 -32.55
N LEU A 163 15.37 -8.86 -31.34
CA LEU A 163 15.99 -10.14 -30.99
C LEU A 163 15.44 -11.29 -31.84
N GLN A 164 14.12 -11.34 -32.04
CA GLN A 164 13.50 -12.33 -32.92
C GLN A 164 14.04 -12.25 -34.36
N ARG A 165 14.14 -11.04 -34.92
CA ARG A 165 14.66 -10.83 -36.28
C ARG A 165 16.14 -11.21 -36.40
N GLN A 166 16.96 -10.83 -35.42
CA GLN A 166 18.39 -11.19 -35.40
C GLN A 166 18.58 -12.69 -35.31
N ARG A 167 17.80 -13.37 -34.47
CA ARG A 167 17.84 -14.83 -34.35
C ARG A 167 17.44 -15.51 -35.66
N GLN A 168 16.38 -15.04 -36.32
CA GLN A 168 15.96 -15.58 -37.61
C GLN A 168 17.06 -15.39 -38.67
N ALA A 169 17.62 -14.19 -38.77
CA ALA A 169 18.71 -13.91 -39.70
C ALA A 169 19.95 -14.80 -39.46
N LEU A 170 20.26 -15.11 -38.19
CA LEU A 170 21.35 -16.00 -37.83
C LEU A 170 21.07 -17.45 -38.25
N LEU A 171 19.84 -17.93 -38.09
CA LEU A 171 19.43 -19.26 -38.55
C LEU A 171 19.47 -19.36 -40.08
N ASP A 172 18.99 -18.35 -40.78
CA ASP A 172 19.02 -18.30 -42.23
C ASP A 172 20.48 -18.28 -42.74
N ALA A 173 21.34 -17.46 -42.14
CA ALA A 173 22.76 -17.42 -42.47
C ALA A 173 23.48 -18.73 -42.18
N HIS A 174 23.12 -19.43 -41.09
CA HIS A 174 23.65 -20.76 -40.78
C HIS A 174 23.29 -21.78 -41.85
N SER A 175 22.01 -21.84 -42.25
CA SER A 175 21.55 -22.77 -43.29
C SER A 175 22.24 -22.53 -44.64
N GLU A 176 22.45 -21.26 -44.99
CA GLU A 176 23.15 -20.90 -46.23
C GLU A 176 24.65 -21.25 -46.15
N LEU A 177 25.27 -21.09 -44.98
CA LEU A 177 26.66 -21.50 -44.77
C LEU A 177 26.81 -23.02 -44.88
N GLU A 178 25.91 -23.80 -44.29
CA GLU A 178 25.90 -25.26 -44.41
C GLU A 178 25.76 -25.71 -45.86
N ARG A 179 24.83 -25.11 -46.62
CA ARG A 179 24.66 -25.38 -48.04
C ARG A 179 25.93 -25.10 -48.83
N LYS A 180 26.60 -23.97 -48.58
CA LYS A 180 27.88 -23.62 -49.22
C LYS A 180 29.01 -24.57 -48.84
N VAL A 181 29.09 -24.98 -47.58
CA VAL A 181 30.09 -25.95 -47.11
C VAL A 181 29.90 -27.27 -47.87
N GLU A 182 28.68 -27.77 -47.95
CA GLU A 182 28.39 -29.01 -48.68
C GLU A 182 28.74 -28.91 -50.17
N GLU A 183 28.36 -27.81 -50.83
CA GLU A 183 28.68 -27.55 -52.23
C GLU A 183 30.20 -27.55 -52.48
N ARG A 184 30.96 -26.82 -51.65
CA ARG A 184 32.43 -26.77 -51.75
C ARG A 184 33.10 -28.09 -51.42
N THR A 185 32.58 -28.85 -50.47
CA THR A 185 33.09 -30.19 -50.16
C THR A 185 32.89 -31.14 -51.35
N ARG A 186 31.74 -31.08 -52.02
CA ARG A 186 31.47 -31.87 -53.23
C ARG A 186 32.41 -31.49 -54.39
N GLU A 187 32.60 -30.19 -54.63
CA GLU A 187 33.53 -29.71 -55.65
C GLU A 187 34.98 -30.16 -55.39
N LEU A 188 35.45 -30.00 -54.15
CA LEU A 188 36.78 -30.45 -53.74
C LEU A 188 36.94 -31.96 -53.91
N HIS A 189 35.93 -32.73 -53.53
CA HIS A 189 35.94 -34.18 -53.70
C HIS A 189 36.04 -34.58 -55.18
N HIS A 190 35.24 -33.95 -56.04
CA HIS A 190 35.31 -34.18 -57.49
C HIS A 190 36.67 -33.79 -58.09
N ALA A 191 37.23 -32.65 -57.70
CA ALA A 191 38.55 -32.23 -58.16
C ALA A 191 39.66 -33.20 -57.72
N ASN A 192 39.60 -33.69 -56.48
CA ASN A 192 40.53 -34.68 -55.96
C ASN A 192 40.43 -36.01 -56.72
N GLN A 193 39.21 -36.53 -56.93
CA GLN A 193 38.97 -37.72 -57.74
C GLN A 193 39.55 -37.58 -59.15
N ARG A 194 39.37 -36.41 -59.79
CA ARG A 194 39.89 -36.14 -61.14
C ARG A 194 41.42 -36.09 -61.18
N LEU A 195 42.06 -35.51 -60.16
CA LEU A 195 43.51 -35.53 -60.00
C LEU A 195 44.05 -36.95 -59.81
N GLN A 196 43.38 -37.77 -58.99
CA GLN A 196 43.74 -39.17 -58.79
C GLN A 196 43.63 -39.98 -60.08
N GLN A 197 42.55 -39.79 -60.85
CA GLN A 197 42.38 -40.41 -62.16
C GLN A 197 43.50 -40.01 -63.14
N LEU A 198 43.86 -38.72 -63.19
CA LEU A 198 44.97 -38.24 -64.02
C LEU A 198 46.31 -38.85 -63.60
N ASP A 199 46.59 -38.93 -62.29
CA ASP A 199 47.83 -39.56 -61.81
C ASP A 199 47.87 -41.05 -62.14
N GLN A 200 46.75 -41.76 -62.00
CA GLN A 200 46.65 -43.18 -62.34
C GLN A 200 46.84 -43.42 -63.84
N THR A 201 46.19 -42.65 -64.70
CA THR A 201 46.38 -42.72 -66.17
C THR A 201 47.82 -42.41 -66.56
N ARG A 202 48.44 -41.39 -65.94
CA ARG A 202 49.85 -41.07 -66.16
C ARG A 202 50.76 -42.25 -65.80
N ARG A 203 50.56 -42.89 -64.63
CA ARG A 203 51.35 -44.05 -64.20
C ARG A 203 51.18 -45.24 -65.15
N GLN A 204 49.96 -45.50 -65.59
CA GLN A 204 49.66 -46.57 -66.55
C GLN A 204 50.39 -46.33 -67.88
N PHE A 205 50.29 -45.12 -68.43
CA PHE A 205 50.98 -44.73 -69.66
C PHE A 205 52.51 -44.96 -69.59
N PHE A 206 53.15 -44.57 -68.49
CA PHE A 206 54.59 -44.81 -68.32
C PHE A 206 54.94 -46.29 -68.18
N ALA A 207 54.09 -47.10 -67.54
CA ALA A 207 54.29 -48.54 -67.45
C ALA A 207 54.18 -49.20 -68.83
N ASP A 208 53.16 -48.82 -69.60
CA ASP A 208 52.92 -49.33 -70.95
C ASP A 208 54.10 -49.00 -71.88
N ILE A 209 54.56 -47.73 -71.90
CA ILE A 209 55.75 -47.31 -72.66
C ILE A 209 56.99 -48.09 -72.21
N SER A 210 57.18 -48.30 -70.90
CA SER A 210 58.36 -49.03 -70.39
C SER A 210 58.38 -50.48 -70.87
N HIS A 211 57.22 -51.14 -70.91
CA HIS A 211 57.07 -52.48 -71.46
C HIS A 211 57.34 -52.51 -72.96
N GLU A 212 56.80 -51.56 -73.71
CA GLU A 212 57.00 -51.49 -75.16
C GLU A 212 58.42 -51.12 -75.56
N LEU A 213 59.14 -50.30 -74.79
CA LEU A 213 60.55 -49.97 -75.06
C LEU A 213 61.51 -51.08 -74.64
N ARG A 214 61.21 -51.81 -73.55
CA ARG A 214 62.07 -52.91 -73.08
C ARG A 214 62.19 -54.03 -74.10
N THR A 215 61.12 -54.34 -74.84
CA THR A 215 61.10 -55.39 -75.87
C THR A 215 62.10 -55.16 -77.01
N PRO A 216 62.06 -54.04 -77.76
CA PRO A 216 63.04 -53.74 -78.81
C PRO A 216 64.45 -53.53 -78.25
N LEU A 217 64.61 -52.95 -77.06
CA LEU A 217 65.93 -52.84 -76.41
C LEU A 217 66.54 -54.19 -76.09
N THR A 218 65.73 -55.15 -75.63
CA THR A 218 66.17 -56.52 -75.36
C THR A 218 66.55 -57.23 -76.66
N ALA A 219 65.79 -57.03 -77.74
CA ALA A 219 66.10 -57.56 -79.06
C ALA A 219 67.42 -56.98 -79.62
N LEU A 220 67.58 -55.65 -79.59
CA LEU A 220 68.79 -54.96 -80.04
C LEU A 220 70.03 -55.38 -79.23
N ARG A 221 69.87 -55.53 -77.91
CA ARG A 221 70.95 -56.02 -77.04
C ARG A 221 71.30 -57.48 -77.34
N GLY A 222 70.31 -58.33 -77.60
CA GLY A 222 70.53 -59.72 -78.01
C GLY A 222 71.32 -59.81 -79.31
N GLU A 223 70.94 -59.04 -80.33
CA GLU A 223 71.66 -58.92 -81.61
C GLU A 223 73.10 -58.41 -81.41
N ALA A 224 73.28 -57.38 -80.58
CA ALA A 224 74.61 -56.84 -80.27
C ALA A 224 75.50 -57.86 -79.53
N GLU A 225 74.95 -58.60 -78.57
CA GLU A 225 75.69 -59.66 -77.84
C GLU A 225 76.04 -60.85 -78.75
N VAL A 226 75.19 -61.19 -79.73
CA VAL A 226 75.48 -62.22 -80.75
C VAL A 226 76.59 -61.75 -81.68
N SER A 227 76.52 -60.51 -82.19
CA SER A 227 77.53 -59.94 -83.06
C SER A 227 78.88 -59.68 -82.37
N LEU A 228 78.91 -59.57 -81.04
CA LEU A 228 80.14 -59.45 -80.24
C LEU A 228 80.74 -60.81 -79.84
N ARG A 229 80.02 -61.92 -80.03
CA ARG A 229 80.46 -63.28 -79.71
C ARG A 229 80.84 -64.11 -80.95
N GLY A 230 80.54 -63.62 -82.15
CA GLY A 230 81.06 -64.13 -83.43
C GLY A 230 82.25 -63.32 -83.90
#